data_AF-A0A7W8EHD9-F1
#
_entry.id   AF-A0A7W8EHD9-F1
#
_cell.length_a   1.000
_cell.length_b   1.000
_cell.length_c   1.000
_cell.angle_alpha   90.00
_cell.angle_beta   90.00
_cell.angle_gamma   90.00
#
_symmetry.space_group_name_H-M   'P 1'
#
loop_
_entity.id
_entity.type
_entity.pdbx_description
1 polymer ?
#
loop_
_entity_poly.entity_id
_entity_poly.type
_entity_poly.pdbx_seq_one_letter_code
_entity_poly.pdbx_strand_id
1 'polypeptide(L)' 'MMLVPAAAAGRLADHVRKPTRGPLSRRELDVLRLIAAGASNYEVATQLFISETTVKTHIYA' A
#
# COMPACT_ATOMS: atom_id res chain seq x y z
N MET A 1 -30.30 -6.68 20.45
CA MET A 1 -28.83 -6.78 20.36
C MET A 1 -28.49 -7.62 19.14
N MET A 2 -27.97 -7.01 18.07
CA MET A 2 -27.58 -7.74 16.86
C MET A 2 -26.16 -8.29 17.07
N LEU A 3 -26.06 -9.60 17.27
CA LEU A 3 -24.78 -10.30 17.41
C LEU A 3 -24.20 -10.52 16.00
N VAL A 4 -23.11 -9.82 15.67
CA VAL A 4 -22.36 -10.09 14.45
C VAL A 4 -21.62 -11.41 14.66
N PRO A 5 -21.82 -12.43 13.80
CA PRO A 5 -21.18 -13.73 13.98
C PRO A 5 -19.67 -13.57 13.85
N ALA A 6 -18.91 -14.14 14.80
CA ALA A 6 -17.45 -14.09 14.84
C ALA A 6 -16.77 -14.58 13.53
N ALA A 7 -17.50 -15.35 12.72
CA ALA A 7 -17.09 -15.76 11.38
C ALA A 7 -16.88 -14.60 10.38
N ALA A 8 -17.53 -13.45 10.58
CA ALA A 8 -17.33 -12.26 9.75
C ALA A 8 -15.99 -11.56 10.07
N ALA A 9 -15.56 -11.58 11.34
CA ALA A 9 -14.28 -11.01 11.76
C ALA A 9 -13.08 -11.78 11.18
N GLY A 10 -13.18 -13.11 11.10
CA GLY A 10 -12.13 -13.97 10.52
C GLY A 10 -11.84 -13.66 9.04
N ARG A 11 -12.89 -13.51 8.22
CA ARG A 11 -12.73 -13.26 6.77
C ARG A 11 -12.14 -11.89 6.45
N LEU A 12 -12.46 -10.88 7.26
CA LEU A 12 -11.87 -9.54 7.10
C LEU A 12 -10.38 -9.56 7.44
N ALA A 13 -10.01 -10.27 8.50
CA ALA A 13 -8.61 -10.46 8.90
C ALA A 13 -7.80 -11.30 7.89
N ASP A 14 -8.42 -12.32 7.28
CA ASP A 14 -7.80 -13.12 6.21
C ASP A 14 -7.49 -12.30 4.96
N HIS A 15 -8.37 -11.35 4.59
CA HIS A 15 -8.13 -10.45 3.45
C HIS A 15 -6.99 -9.46 3.70
N VAL A 16 -6.80 -9.03 4.95
CA VAL A 16 -5.69 -8.15 5.35
C VAL A 16 -4.36 -8.90 5.43
N ARG A 17 -4.39 -10.22 5.68
CA ARG A 17 -3.18 -11.01 6.01
C ARG A 17 -2.48 -11.67 4.83
N LYS A 18 -3.12 -11.79 3.67
CA LYS A 18 -2.47 -12.31 2.48
C LYS A 18 -2.18 -11.17 1.50
N PRO A 19 -0.93 -10.66 1.44
CA PRO A 19 -0.54 -9.91 0.27
C PRO A 19 -0.69 -10.84 -0.93
N THR A 20 -1.61 -10.50 -1.83
CA THR A 20 -1.90 -11.27 -3.06
C THR A 20 -0.69 -11.26 -4.01
N ARG A 21 0.28 -10.38 -3.75
CA ARG A 21 1.53 -10.20 -4.47
C ARG A 21 2.70 -10.62 -3.56
N GLY A 22 3.78 -11.09 -4.19
CA GLY A 22 5.02 -11.43 -3.51
C GLY A 22 5.63 -10.25 -2.74
N PRO A 23 6.81 -10.42 -2.11
CA PRO A 23 7.46 -9.35 -1.37
C PRO A 23 7.66 -8.11 -2.26
N LEU A 24 7.40 -6.93 -1.67
CA LEU A 24 7.55 -5.65 -2.35
C LEU A 24 8.98 -5.47 -2.84
N SER A 25 9.11 -4.91 -4.03
CA SER A 25 10.39 -4.44 -4.55
C SER A 25 10.94 -3.30 -3.69
N ARG A 26 12.25 -3.07 -3.78
CA ARG A 26 12.90 -1.96 -3.08
C ARG A 26 12.25 -0.61 -3.44
N ARG A 27 11.90 -0.42 -4.72
CA ARG A 27 11.28 0.83 -5.19
C ARG A 27 9.88 1.04 -4.65
N GLU A 28 9.07 0.00 -4.57
CA GLU A 28 7.74 0.09 -3.94
C GLU A 28 7.85 0.41 -2.45
N LEU A 29 8.81 -0.19 -1.75
CA LEU A 29 9.07 0.13 -0.34
C LEU A 29 9.50 1.58 -0.13
N ASP A 30 10.39 2.10 -0.99
CA ASP A 30 10.85 3.49 -0.87
C ASP A 30 9.71 4.48 -1.13
N VAL A 31 8.85 4.21 -2.12
CA VAL A 31 7.62 4.98 -2.37
C VAL A 31 6.69 4.94 -1.17
N LEU A 32 6.41 3.75 -0.61
CA LEU A 32 5.51 3.60 0.53
C LEU A 32 6.04 4.27 1.80
N ARG A 33 7.35 4.27 2.05
CA ARG A 33 7.96 4.97 3.19
C ARG A 33 7.70 6.47 3.13
N LEU A 34 7.87 7.07 1.95
CA LEU A 34 7.65 8.51 1.76
C LEU A 34 6.16 8.87 1.90
N ILE A 35 5.27 8.06 1.33
CA ILE A 35 3.82 8.26 1.48
C ILE A 35 3.39 8.12 2.93
N ALA A 36 3.91 7.11 3.65
CA ALA A 36 3.63 6.92 5.08
C ALA A 36 4.15 8.10 5.92
N ALA A 37 5.18 8.80 5.46
CA ALA A 37 5.67 10.04 6.08
C ALA A 37 4.83 11.29 5.69
N GLY A 38 3.79 11.14 4.88
CA GLY A 38 2.90 12.22 4.46
C GLY A 38 3.30 12.94 3.17
N ALA A 39 4.29 12.44 2.43
CA ALA A 39 4.69 13.05 1.17
C ALA A 39 3.63 12.87 0.07
N SER A 40 3.38 13.94 -0.69
CA SER A 40 2.59 13.92 -1.91
C SER A 40 3.30 13.19 -3.05
N ASN A 41 2.55 12.73 -4.06
CA ASN A 41 3.13 12.05 -5.23
C ASN A 41 4.19 12.90 -5.94
N TYR A 42 4.01 14.23 -5.96
CA TYR A 42 4.99 15.17 -6.51
C TYR A 42 6.30 15.14 -5.71
N GLU A 43 6.22 15.24 -4.37
CA GLU A 43 7.40 15.20 -3.51
C GLU A 43 8.13 13.85 -3.58
N VAL A 44 7.38 12.74 -3.65
CA VAL A 44 7.94 11.39 -3.87
C VAL A 44 8.68 11.32 -5.21
N ALA A 45 8.06 11.85 -6.28
CA ALA A 45 8.64 11.89 -7.62
C ALA A 45 9.95 12.69 -7.64
N THR A 46 9.98 13.85 -6.99
CA THR A 46 11.19 14.68 -6.85
C THR A 46 12.29 13.95 -6.08
N GLN A 47 11.98 13.35 -4.93
CA GLN A 47 12.98 12.68 -4.09
C GLN A 47 13.56 11.42 -4.74
N LEU A 48 12.75 10.69 -5.50
CA LEU A 48 13.16 9.43 -6.15
C LEU A 48 13.63 9.61 -7.60
N PHE A 49 13.64 10.85 -8.11
CA PHE A 49 13.99 11.23 -9.48
C PHE A 49 13.21 10.46 -10.55
N ILE A 50 11.90 10.37 -10.37
CA ILE A 50 10.95 9.70 -11.29
C ILE A 50 9.76 10.61 -11.59
N SER A 51 8.88 10.21 -12.50
CA SER A 51 7.63 10.94 -12.76
C SER A 51 6.54 10.57 -11.75
N GLU A 52 5.56 11.46 -11.53
CA GLU A 52 4.36 11.12 -10.74
C GLU A 52 3.60 9.93 -11.30
N THR A 53 3.58 9.78 -12.62
CA THR A 53 2.98 8.60 -13.28
C THR A 53 3.71 7.32 -12.86
N THR A 54 5.04 7.35 -12.79
CA THR A 54 5.85 6.22 -12.31
C THR A 54 5.57 5.91 -10.84
N VAL A 55 5.40 6.94 -9.99
CA VAL A 55 4.99 6.77 -8.59
C VAL A 55 3.64 6.04 -8.51
N LYS A 56 2.65 6.49 -9.28
CA LYS A 56 1.33 5.85 -9.34
C LYS A 56 1.43 4.40 -9.81
N THR A 57 2.26 4.12 -10.82
CA THR A 57 2.51 2.74 -11.26
C THR A 57 3.01 1.88 -10.10
N HIS A 58 3.96 2.36 -9.29
CA HIS A 58 4.43 1.61 -8.11
C HIS A 58 3.36 1.40 -7.03
N ILE A 59 2.35 2.27 -6.92
CA ILE A 59 1.26 2.14 -5.93
C ILE A 59 0.19 1.14 -6.40
N TYR A 60 -0.09 1.10 -7.69
CA TYR A 60 -1.13 0.23 -8.26
C TYR A 60 -0.58 -1.11 -8.81
N ALA A 61 0.76 -1.25 -8.89
CA ALA A 61 1.48 -2.41 -9.40
C ALA A 61 1.28 -3.69 -8.59
#